data_AF-A0A7Y8F0W5-F1
#
_entry.id   AF-A0A7Y8F0W5-F1
#
_cell.length_a   1.000
_cell.length_b   1.000
_cell.length_c   1.000
_cell.angle_alpha   90.00
_cell.angle_beta   90.00
_cell.angle_gamma   90.00
#
_symmetry.space_group_name_H-M   'P 1'
#
loop_
_entity.id
_entity.type
_entity.pdbx_description
1 polymer ?
#
loop_
_entity_poly.entity_id
_entity_poly.type
_entity_poly.pdbx_seq_one_letter_code
_entity_poly.pdbx_strand_id
1 'polypeptide(L)'
;MASWVEDFVGALAEVQLPNVFNPYADVCPSHDLPGAPTVRRNNLAKVLDRQLVMGTDTIWVGRDLGYRGARRTGLALTDERHLPEMASALGVDGIEKSTATSLDERTASITWGVLRRLPSVPVLWNAFPLHPHGPGDQQSNRQHTLKERAAALWSLEALVMKFQPRDIVAIGNDASIALTAMGLSHTKVRHPSYGGQAQFIDQMEQLYEISSLTEKQLRLI
;
A
#
# COMPACT_ATOMS: atom_id res chain seq x y z
N MET A 1 0.74 24.30 14.44
CA MET A 1 0.07 24.04 13.14
C MET A 1 0.30 22.58 12.83
N ALA A 2 -0.74 21.84 12.46
CA ALA A 2 -0.61 20.43 12.11
C ALA A 2 0.29 20.28 10.87
N SER A 3 1.04 19.18 10.78
CA SER A 3 1.86 18.90 9.60
C SER A 3 0.98 18.48 8.41
N TRP A 4 1.49 18.61 7.18
CA TRP A 4 0.77 18.12 5.99
C TRP A 4 0.38 16.63 6.13
N VAL A 5 1.25 15.83 6.77
CA VAL A 5 1.00 14.40 6.99
C VAL A 5 -0.15 14.19 7.98
N GLU A 6 -0.19 14.95 9.07
CA GLU A 6 -1.30 14.89 10.04
C GLU A 6 -2.64 15.26 9.39
N ASP A 7 -2.66 16.33 8.59
CA ASP A 7 -3.86 16.76 7.87
C ASP A 7 -4.31 15.71 6.84
N PHE A 8 -3.36 15.13 6.10
CA PHE A 8 -3.63 14.08 5.11
C PHE A 8 -4.22 12.82 5.75
N VAL A 9 -3.61 12.35 6.85
CA VAL A 9 -4.08 11.17 7.59
C VAL A 9 -5.42 11.45 8.27
N GLY A 10 -5.62 12.66 8.78
CA GLY A 10 -6.91 13.12 9.33
C GLY A 10 -8.01 13.07 8.27
N ALA A 11 -7.78 13.66 7.09
CA ALA A 11 -8.75 13.66 5.99
C ALA A 11 -9.12 12.23 5.52
N LEU A 12 -8.17 11.29 5.53
CA LEU A 12 -8.46 9.89 5.23
C LEU A 12 -9.40 9.24 6.24
N ALA A 13 -9.27 9.57 7.54
CA ALA A 13 -10.12 9.05 8.59
C ALA A 13 -11.58 9.54 8.50
N GLU A 14 -11.82 10.67 7.85
CA GLU A 14 -13.18 11.20 7.67
C GLU A 14 -13.98 10.50 6.55
N VAL A 15 -13.32 9.66 5.72
CA VAL A 15 -14.01 8.98 4.62
C VAL A 15 -14.90 7.86 5.14
N GLN A 16 -16.21 7.97 4.88
CA GLN A 16 -17.20 6.95 5.23
C GLN A 16 -18.01 6.55 4.00
N LEU A 17 -18.04 5.25 3.71
CA LEU A 17 -18.71 4.69 2.55
C LEU A 17 -19.41 3.36 2.94
N PRO A 18 -20.57 3.04 2.35
CA PRO A 18 -21.27 1.79 2.66
C PRO A 18 -20.48 0.56 2.19
N ASN A 19 -20.38 -0.45 3.05
CA ASN A 19 -19.63 -1.69 2.78
C ASN A 19 -18.15 -1.45 2.40
N VAL A 20 -17.54 -0.45 3.05
CA VAL A 20 -16.12 -0.14 2.97
C VAL A 20 -15.63 0.01 4.40
N PHE A 21 -14.56 -0.72 4.74
CA PHE A 21 -13.85 -0.55 5.99
C PHE A 21 -12.74 0.49 5.81
N ASN A 22 -12.76 1.54 6.60
CA ASN A 22 -11.74 2.57 6.67
C ASN A 22 -10.71 2.21 7.77
N PRO A 23 -9.48 1.79 7.44
CA PRO A 23 -8.47 1.42 8.45
C PRO A 23 -8.10 2.59 9.38
N TYR A 24 -8.34 3.84 8.96
CA TYR A 24 -7.94 5.02 9.72
C TYR A 24 -9.01 5.48 10.72
N ALA A 25 -10.22 4.90 10.65
CA ALA A 25 -11.36 5.28 11.51
C ALA A 25 -12.08 4.07 12.14
N ASP A 26 -12.27 2.99 11.38
CA ASP A 26 -13.09 1.86 11.80
C ASP A 26 -12.33 0.87 12.67
N VAL A 27 -13.05 0.26 13.61
CA VAL A 27 -12.55 -0.81 14.48
C VAL A 27 -13.15 -2.15 14.03
N CYS A 28 -12.31 -3.17 13.86
CA CYS A 28 -12.72 -4.54 13.60
C CYS A 28 -12.87 -5.30 14.94
N PRO A 29 -14.10 -5.57 15.43
CA PRO A 29 -14.30 -6.08 16.80
C PRO A 29 -13.68 -7.47 17.05
N SER A 30 -13.47 -8.25 15.99
CA SER A 30 -12.96 -9.62 16.08
C SER A 30 -11.43 -9.71 16.10
N HIS A 31 -10.72 -8.66 15.67
CA HIS A 31 -9.27 -8.75 15.46
C HIS A 31 -8.49 -7.55 15.99
N ASP A 32 -9.07 -6.35 15.97
CA ASP A 32 -8.36 -5.14 16.37
C ASP A 32 -8.05 -5.14 17.86
N LEU A 33 -6.87 -4.63 18.21
CA LEU A 33 -6.52 -4.27 19.58
C LEU A 33 -7.16 -2.91 19.94
N PRO A 34 -7.31 -2.57 21.23
CA PRO A 34 -7.76 -1.25 21.64
C PRO A 34 -6.92 -0.14 20.98
N GLY A 35 -7.59 0.84 20.36
CA GLY A 35 -6.93 1.96 19.68
C GLY A 35 -6.36 1.64 18.29
N ALA A 36 -6.73 0.51 17.67
CA ALA A 36 -6.21 0.11 16.36
C ALA A 36 -6.24 1.18 15.25
N PRO A 37 -7.29 2.00 15.07
CA PRO A 37 -7.28 3.09 14.08
C PRO A 37 -6.18 4.12 14.35
N THR A 38 -5.93 4.45 15.62
CA THR A 38 -4.83 5.36 16.01
C THR A 38 -3.48 4.74 15.71
N VAL A 39 -3.27 3.46 15.98
CA VAL A 39 -2.04 2.74 15.60
C VAL A 39 -1.81 2.79 14.09
N ARG A 40 -2.84 2.49 13.29
CA ARG A 40 -2.76 2.54 11.82
C ARG A 40 -2.47 3.94 11.29
N ARG A 41 -3.08 4.98 11.85
CA ARG A 41 -2.80 6.39 11.53
C ARG A 41 -1.35 6.77 11.88
N ASN A 42 -0.87 6.39 13.06
CA ASN A 42 0.50 6.66 13.48
C ASN A 42 1.52 5.96 12.58
N ASN A 43 1.27 4.71 12.21
CA ASN A 43 2.11 3.98 11.25
C ASN A 43 2.18 4.69 9.90
N LEU A 44 1.02 5.09 9.35
CA LEU A 44 0.97 5.79 8.07
C LEU A 44 1.71 7.13 8.16
N ALA A 45 1.51 7.91 9.22
CA ALA A 45 2.19 9.18 9.41
C ALA A 45 3.71 9.01 9.44
N LYS A 46 4.22 8.07 10.24
CA LYS A 46 5.66 7.77 10.34
C LYS A 46 6.26 7.34 9.00
N VAL A 47 5.55 6.51 8.23
CA VAL A 47 6.00 6.07 6.91
C VAL A 47 6.09 7.26 5.94
N LEU A 48 5.04 8.09 5.88
CA LEU A 48 5.00 9.24 4.98
C LEU A 48 6.04 10.30 5.36
N ASP A 49 6.16 10.66 6.64
CA ASP A 49 7.17 11.61 7.12
C ASP A 49 8.57 11.13 6.76
N ARG A 50 8.86 9.84 6.95
CA ARG A 50 10.17 9.30 6.61
C ARG A 50 10.45 9.31 5.11
N GLN A 51 9.48 8.93 4.29
CA GLN A 51 9.64 8.95 2.83
C GLN A 51 9.83 10.38 2.30
N LEU A 52 9.18 11.38 2.91
CA LEU A 52 9.41 12.79 2.58
C LEU A 52 10.85 13.23 2.90
N VAL A 53 11.39 12.81 4.05
CA VAL A 53 12.79 13.09 4.43
C VAL A 53 13.78 12.39 3.51
N MET A 54 13.48 11.17 3.07
CA MET A 54 14.35 10.40 2.16
C MET A 54 14.30 10.92 0.72
N GLY A 55 13.28 11.69 0.35
CA GLY A 55 13.13 12.23 -1.00
C GLY A 55 12.80 11.16 -2.04
N THR A 56 11.96 10.20 -1.68
CA THR A 56 11.55 9.11 -2.59
C THR A 56 10.95 9.65 -3.89
N ASP A 57 11.46 9.21 -5.04
CA ASP A 57 11.11 9.71 -6.37
C ASP A 57 10.11 8.84 -7.13
N THR A 58 9.61 7.76 -6.51
CA THR A 58 8.74 6.80 -7.17
C THR A 58 7.52 6.45 -6.30
N ILE A 59 6.34 6.35 -6.93
CA ILE A 59 5.12 5.85 -6.29
C ILE A 59 4.65 4.56 -6.96
N TRP A 60 4.37 3.52 -6.18
CA TRP A 60 3.66 2.33 -6.62
C TRP A 60 2.19 2.42 -6.24
N VAL A 61 1.32 2.19 -7.21
CA VAL A 61 -0.13 2.31 -7.04
C VAL A 61 -0.78 0.95 -7.24
N GLY A 62 -1.31 0.38 -6.16
CA GLY A 62 -2.19 -0.79 -6.16
C GLY A 62 -3.65 -0.42 -6.39
N ARG A 63 -4.54 -1.41 -6.30
CA ARG A 63 -5.97 -1.24 -6.57
C ARG A 63 -6.76 -0.77 -5.35
N ASP A 64 -6.99 -1.67 -4.39
CA ASP A 64 -7.72 -1.47 -3.14
C ASP A 64 -7.08 -2.29 -2.02
N LEU A 65 -7.40 -1.98 -0.76
CA LEU A 65 -6.85 -2.74 0.36
C LEU A 65 -7.53 -4.11 0.45
N GLY A 66 -6.73 -5.17 0.62
CA GLY A 66 -7.24 -6.51 0.92
C GLY A 66 -7.47 -6.73 2.42
N TYR A 67 -8.43 -7.59 2.78
CA TYR A 67 -8.80 -7.82 4.19
C TYR A 67 -7.67 -8.44 5.03
N ARG A 68 -6.74 -9.17 4.39
CA ARG A 68 -5.59 -9.83 5.03
C ARG A 68 -4.35 -8.94 5.14
N GLY A 69 -4.28 -7.89 4.34
CA GLY A 69 -3.12 -7.00 4.27
C GLY A 69 -3.43 -5.63 4.83
N ALA A 70 -3.39 -4.64 3.94
CA ALA A 70 -3.41 -3.22 4.29
C ALA A 70 -4.65 -2.76 5.08
N ARG A 71 -5.78 -3.47 5.02
CA ARG A 71 -6.93 -3.24 5.91
C ARG A 71 -6.51 -3.29 7.40
N ARG A 72 -5.61 -4.21 7.75
CA ARG A 72 -5.16 -4.49 9.11
C ARG A 72 -3.99 -3.62 9.54
N THR A 73 -3.18 -3.15 8.60
CA THR A 73 -1.95 -2.40 8.89
C THR A 73 -2.08 -0.89 8.65
N GLY A 74 -3.02 -0.47 7.80
CA GLY A 74 -3.12 0.90 7.30
C GLY A 74 -2.07 1.26 6.24
N LEU A 75 -1.20 0.32 5.85
CA LEU A 75 -0.09 0.54 4.93
C LEU A 75 -0.30 -0.26 3.64
N ALA A 76 -0.36 0.44 2.50
CA ALA A 76 -0.60 -0.19 1.20
C ALA A 76 0.44 -1.29 0.90
N LEU A 77 -0.03 -2.36 0.27
CA LEU A 77 0.80 -3.51 -0.17
C LEU A 77 1.63 -4.15 0.96
N THR A 78 1.22 -3.95 2.22
CA THR A 78 1.95 -4.39 3.41
C THR A 78 0.99 -5.09 4.38
N ASP A 79 1.25 -6.37 4.63
CA ASP A 79 0.56 -7.14 5.67
C ASP A 79 1.31 -7.09 7.01
N GLU A 80 0.79 -7.76 8.02
CA GLU A 80 1.36 -7.70 9.38
C GLU A 80 2.74 -8.35 9.49
N ARG A 81 3.03 -9.35 8.64
CA ARG A 81 4.33 -10.01 8.59
C ARG A 81 5.42 -9.07 8.08
N HIS A 82 5.07 -8.13 7.19
CA HIS A 82 6.01 -7.21 6.57
C HIS A 82 6.11 -5.85 7.28
N LEU A 83 5.40 -5.61 8.39
CA LEU A 83 5.57 -4.40 9.21
C LEU A 83 7.03 -4.19 9.68
N PRO A 84 7.75 -5.22 10.18
CA PRO A 84 9.15 -5.06 10.55
C PRO A 84 10.07 -4.77 9.35
N GLU A 85 9.73 -5.29 8.17
CA GLU A 85 10.48 -5.00 6.94
C GLU A 85 10.29 -3.55 6.50
N MET A 86 9.07 -3.00 6.62
CA MET A 86 8.81 -1.57 6.41
C MET A 86 9.60 -0.69 7.38
N ALA A 87 9.55 -1.03 8.68
CA ALA A 87 10.31 -0.32 9.71
C ALA A 87 11.81 -0.30 9.38
N SER A 88 12.39 -1.46 9.07
CA SER A 88 13.81 -1.61 8.74
C SER A 88 14.19 -0.84 7.48
N ALA A 89 13.42 -1.00 6.40
CA ALA A 89 13.73 -0.39 5.11
C ALA A 89 13.64 1.14 5.13
N LEU A 90 12.81 1.70 6.01
CA LEU A 90 12.72 3.13 6.23
C LEU A 90 13.64 3.63 7.37
N GLY A 91 14.20 2.75 8.20
CA GLY A 91 14.94 3.13 9.41
C GLY A 91 14.05 3.86 10.41
N VAL A 92 12.83 3.36 10.63
CA VAL A 92 11.81 3.96 11.50
C VAL A 92 11.39 2.97 12.56
N ASP A 93 11.43 3.41 13.82
CA ASP A 93 10.95 2.62 14.94
C ASP A 93 9.45 2.80 15.22
N GLY A 94 8.86 1.79 15.85
CA GLY A 94 7.47 1.84 16.32
C GLY A 94 6.45 1.85 15.19
N ILE A 95 6.72 1.16 14.09
CA ILE A 95 5.66 0.67 13.20
C ILE A 95 5.04 -0.55 13.87
N GLU A 96 3.81 -0.41 14.36
CA GLU A 96 3.20 -1.36 15.27
C GLU A 96 2.05 -2.15 14.64
N LYS A 97 1.84 -3.36 15.14
CA LYS A 97 0.69 -4.18 14.76
C LYS A 97 -0.58 -3.65 15.45
N SER A 98 -1.67 -3.49 14.70
CA SER A 98 -2.95 -3.00 15.25
C SER A 98 -3.94 -4.10 15.63
N THR A 99 -3.59 -5.37 15.44
CA THR A 99 -4.50 -6.51 15.64
C THR A 99 -3.88 -7.63 16.49
N ALA A 100 -4.71 -8.49 17.08
CA ALA A 100 -4.27 -9.61 17.92
C ALA A 100 -3.65 -10.76 17.10
N THR A 101 -4.14 -11.03 15.89
CA THR A 101 -3.71 -12.16 15.04
C THR A 101 -2.89 -11.68 13.84
N SER A 102 -1.98 -12.49 13.30
CA SER A 102 -1.25 -12.10 12.08
C SER A 102 -1.81 -12.84 10.88
N LEU A 103 -2.03 -12.15 9.76
CA LEU A 103 -2.38 -12.76 8.49
C LEU A 103 -1.35 -12.40 7.41
N ASP A 104 -0.95 -13.41 6.66
CA ASP A 104 -0.12 -13.21 5.46
C ASP A 104 -1.03 -12.96 4.25
N GLU A 105 -0.67 -11.97 3.44
CA GLU A 105 -1.28 -11.68 2.15
C GLU A 105 -0.30 -12.02 1.02
N ARG A 106 -0.74 -12.86 0.07
CA ARG A 106 0.12 -13.31 -1.04
C ARG A 106 0.66 -12.14 -1.88
N THR A 107 -0.17 -11.13 -2.14
CA THR A 107 0.25 -9.94 -2.90
C THR A 107 1.35 -9.20 -2.15
N ALA A 108 1.16 -8.89 -0.86
CA ALA A 108 2.18 -8.27 -0.04
C ALA A 108 3.49 -9.09 -0.03
N SER A 109 3.39 -10.40 0.18
CA SER A 109 4.56 -11.30 0.17
C SER A 109 5.38 -11.23 -1.13
N ILE A 110 4.71 -11.18 -2.29
CA ILE A 110 5.39 -11.07 -3.59
C ILE A 110 5.98 -9.67 -3.76
N THR A 111 5.21 -8.62 -3.44
CA THR A 111 5.66 -7.22 -3.52
C THR A 111 6.90 -6.99 -2.66
N TRP A 112 6.91 -7.45 -1.41
CA TRP A 112 8.07 -7.35 -0.52
C TRP A 112 9.27 -8.18 -0.99
N GLY A 113 9.04 -9.29 -1.71
CA GLY A 113 10.10 -10.01 -2.42
C GLY A 113 10.87 -9.16 -3.43
N VAL A 114 10.17 -8.25 -4.11
CA VAL A 114 10.79 -7.27 -5.03
C VAL A 114 11.38 -6.09 -4.26
N LEU A 115 10.64 -5.50 -3.32
CA LEU A 115 11.07 -4.33 -2.56
C LEU A 115 12.41 -4.54 -1.84
N ARG A 116 12.66 -5.74 -1.30
CA ARG A 116 13.94 -6.11 -0.66
C ARG A 116 15.16 -5.98 -1.57
N ARG A 117 14.97 -5.94 -2.89
CA ARG A 117 16.04 -5.87 -3.89
C ARG A 117 16.23 -4.46 -4.43
N LEU A 118 15.40 -3.51 -4.01
CA LEU A 118 15.52 -2.11 -4.39
C LEU A 118 16.45 -1.37 -3.41
N PRO A 119 17.17 -0.34 -3.88
CA PRO A 119 18.02 0.48 -3.01
C PRO A 119 17.21 1.34 -2.03
N SER A 120 15.95 1.62 -2.33
CA SER A 120 15.02 2.36 -1.48
C SER A 120 13.59 1.90 -1.72
N VAL A 121 12.74 2.04 -0.69
CA VAL A 121 11.32 1.69 -0.78
C VAL A 121 10.55 2.86 -1.42
N PRO A 122 9.83 2.64 -2.54
CA PRO A 122 8.96 3.65 -3.14
C PRO A 122 7.78 3.98 -2.20
N VAL A 123 7.11 5.10 -2.46
CA VAL A 123 5.83 5.37 -1.81
C VAL A 123 4.83 4.31 -2.27
N LEU A 124 4.28 3.54 -1.33
CA LEU A 124 3.26 2.54 -1.65
C LEU A 124 1.89 3.15 -1.39
N TRP A 125 1.02 3.16 -2.40
CA TRP A 125 -0.35 3.64 -2.29
C TRP A 125 -1.32 2.80 -3.11
N ASN A 126 -2.62 3.08 -2.98
CA ASN A 126 -3.67 2.43 -3.76
C ASN A 126 -4.57 3.48 -4.43
N ALA A 127 -5.11 3.17 -5.61
CA ALA A 127 -6.13 3.98 -6.27
C ALA A 127 -7.40 4.14 -5.40
N PHE A 128 -7.69 3.16 -4.55
CA PHE A 128 -8.66 3.25 -3.48
C PHE A 128 -7.99 2.83 -2.15
N PRO A 129 -7.63 3.75 -1.25
CA PRO A 129 -6.85 3.46 -0.05
C PRO A 129 -7.69 2.89 1.11
N LEU A 130 -8.85 2.30 0.82
CA LEU A 130 -9.75 1.68 1.81
C LEU A 130 -10.07 0.25 1.42
N HIS A 131 -10.77 -0.49 2.28
CA HIS A 131 -11.12 -1.89 2.05
C HIS A 131 -12.61 -2.07 1.69
N PRO A 132 -12.97 -2.19 0.40
CA PRO A 132 -14.31 -2.55 -0.02
C PRO A 132 -14.58 -4.04 0.23
N HIS A 133 -15.71 -4.33 0.86
CA HIS A 133 -16.10 -5.69 1.21
C HIS A 133 -17.53 -6.02 0.75
N GLY A 134 -17.89 -7.29 0.77
CA GLY A 134 -19.23 -7.77 0.50
C GLY A 134 -20.21 -7.36 1.61
N PRO A 135 -21.50 -7.09 1.30
CA PRO A 135 -22.49 -6.81 2.32
C PRO A 135 -22.57 -7.93 3.37
N GLY A 136 -22.48 -7.56 4.65
CA GLY A 136 -22.52 -8.53 5.76
C GLY A 136 -21.23 -9.33 6.00
N ASP A 137 -20.21 -9.21 5.14
CA ASP A 137 -18.94 -9.92 5.29
C ASP A 137 -17.73 -8.98 5.13
N GLN A 138 -17.26 -8.42 6.24
CA GLN A 138 -16.08 -7.56 6.29
C GLN A 138 -14.74 -8.29 6.03
N GLN A 139 -14.75 -9.63 5.92
CA GLN A 139 -13.56 -10.45 5.65
C GLN A 139 -13.56 -10.98 4.21
N SER A 140 -14.38 -10.40 3.34
CA SER A 140 -14.38 -10.66 1.90
C SER A 140 -13.73 -9.53 1.14
N ASN A 141 -13.12 -9.85 -0.01
CA ASN A 141 -12.65 -8.84 -0.95
C ASN A 141 -13.72 -8.60 -2.01
N ARG A 142 -14.17 -7.35 -2.12
CA ARG A 142 -14.93 -6.85 -3.28
C ARG A 142 -14.04 -5.88 -4.03
N GLN A 143 -14.21 -5.73 -5.34
CA GLN A 143 -13.55 -4.64 -6.06
C GLN A 143 -14.25 -3.31 -5.75
N HIS A 144 -13.49 -2.22 -5.58
CA HIS A 144 -14.10 -0.90 -5.46
C HIS A 144 -14.89 -0.52 -6.73
N THR A 145 -15.97 0.22 -6.55
CA THR A 145 -16.74 0.81 -7.65
C THR A 145 -16.07 2.09 -8.16
N LEU A 146 -16.49 2.56 -9.34
CA LEU A 146 -16.05 3.84 -9.88
C LEU A 146 -16.36 5.03 -8.94
N LYS A 147 -17.52 4.99 -8.27
CA LYS A 147 -17.95 6.03 -7.32
C LYS A 147 -17.08 6.02 -6.06
N GLU A 148 -16.80 4.84 -5.51
CA GLU A 148 -15.92 4.69 -4.35
C GLU A 148 -14.51 5.17 -4.68
N ARG A 149 -13.96 4.79 -5.84
CA ARG A 149 -12.66 5.30 -6.30
C ARG A 149 -12.65 6.81 -6.39
N ALA A 150 -13.63 7.40 -7.06
CA ALA A 150 -13.72 8.85 -7.22
C ALA A 150 -13.76 9.58 -5.86
N ALA A 151 -14.44 9.01 -4.87
CA ALA A 151 -14.54 9.59 -3.52
C ALA A 151 -13.20 9.60 -2.75
N ALA A 152 -12.22 8.79 -3.13
CA ALA A 152 -10.93 8.70 -2.45
C ALA A 152 -9.73 9.09 -3.33
N LEU A 153 -9.95 9.40 -4.61
CA LEU A 153 -8.88 9.67 -5.58
C LEU A 153 -8.05 10.91 -5.22
N TRP A 154 -8.66 11.86 -4.52
CA TRP A 154 -8.00 13.04 -3.95
C TRP A 154 -6.76 12.68 -3.12
N SER A 155 -6.75 11.50 -2.47
CA SER A 155 -5.62 11.07 -1.64
C SER A 155 -4.38 10.75 -2.47
N LEU A 156 -4.56 10.09 -3.62
CA LEU A 156 -3.49 9.81 -4.55
C LEU A 156 -3.00 11.10 -5.22
N GLU A 157 -3.91 12.00 -5.58
CA GLU A 157 -3.55 13.33 -6.11
C GLU A 157 -2.69 14.11 -5.12
N ALA A 158 -3.09 14.17 -3.84
CA ALA A 158 -2.34 14.85 -2.80
C ALA A 158 -0.93 14.25 -2.62
N LEU A 159 -0.79 12.91 -2.68
CA LEU A 159 0.53 12.27 -2.63
C LEU A 159 1.39 12.61 -3.84
N VAL A 160 0.85 12.57 -5.06
CA VAL A 160 1.59 12.93 -6.27
C VAL A 160 2.04 14.39 -6.22
N MET A 161 1.17 15.31 -5.78
CA MET A 161 1.52 16.72 -5.61
C MET A 161 2.59 16.93 -4.55
N LYS A 162 2.52 16.17 -3.44
CA LYS A 162 3.44 16.32 -2.32
C LYS A 162 4.82 15.75 -2.60
N PHE A 163 4.89 14.54 -3.17
CA PHE A 163 6.14 13.82 -3.43
C PHE A 163 6.77 14.21 -4.77
N GLN A 164 5.98 14.71 -5.72
CA GLN A 164 6.43 15.05 -7.08
C GLN A 164 7.29 13.93 -7.70
N PRO A 165 6.79 12.68 -7.73
CA PRO A 165 7.58 11.55 -8.17
C PRO A 165 8.01 11.70 -9.63
N ARG A 166 9.22 11.24 -9.93
CA ARG A 166 9.68 11.08 -11.31
C ARG A 166 8.92 9.94 -11.99
N ASP A 167 8.69 8.85 -11.27
CA ASP A 167 8.10 7.63 -11.80
C ASP A 167 6.84 7.21 -11.03
N ILE A 168 5.82 6.77 -11.75
CA ILE A 168 4.62 6.15 -11.17
C ILE A 168 4.44 4.76 -11.76
N VAL A 169 4.32 3.74 -10.91
CA VAL A 169 4.14 2.34 -11.31
C VAL A 169 2.72 1.89 -10.96
N ALA A 170 1.93 1.56 -11.98
CA ALA A 170 0.59 1.03 -11.81
C ALA A 170 0.62 -0.50 -11.71
N ILE A 171 0.27 -1.05 -10.56
CA ILE A 171 0.24 -2.49 -10.32
C ILE A 171 -1.16 -3.01 -10.69
N GLY A 172 -1.31 -3.45 -11.94
CA GLY A 172 -2.56 -3.96 -12.49
C GLY A 172 -3.39 -2.93 -13.27
N ASN A 173 -4.44 -3.43 -13.92
CA ASN A 173 -5.26 -2.63 -14.83
C ASN A 173 -6.05 -1.54 -14.10
N ASP A 174 -6.62 -1.82 -12.94
CA ASP A 174 -7.45 -0.85 -12.22
C ASP A 174 -6.65 0.38 -11.74
N ALA A 175 -5.43 0.17 -11.25
CA ALA A 175 -4.51 1.25 -10.90
C ALA A 175 -4.15 2.09 -12.14
N SER A 176 -3.86 1.42 -13.27
CA SER A 176 -3.53 2.10 -14.52
C SER A 176 -4.72 2.90 -15.07
N ILE A 177 -5.94 2.39 -14.97
CA ILE A 177 -7.16 3.11 -15.34
C ILE A 177 -7.33 4.35 -14.45
N ALA A 178 -7.10 4.23 -13.14
CA ALA A 178 -7.20 5.35 -12.21
C ALA A 178 -6.20 6.46 -12.56
N LEU A 179 -4.93 6.10 -12.76
CA LEU A 179 -3.87 7.04 -13.12
C LEU A 179 -4.09 7.69 -14.49
N THR A 180 -4.57 6.91 -15.48
CA THR A 180 -4.95 7.45 -16.80
C THR A 180 -6.07 8.48 -16.68
N ALA A 181 -7.09 8.21 -15.86
CA ALA A 181 -8.20 9.15 -15.65
C ALA A 181 -7.75 10.46 -14.96
N MET A 182 -6.64 10.42 -14.21
CA MET A 182 -6.01 11.60 -13.62
C MET A 182 -5.06 12.33 -14.58
N GLY A 183 -4.83 11.81 -15.79
CA GLY A 183 -3.86 12.36 -16.74
C GLY A 183 -2.39 12.16 -16.33
N LEU A 184 -2.12 11.19 -15.45
CA LEU A 184 -0.76 10.91 -14.95
C LEU A 184 -0.06 9.87 -15.84
N SER A 185 1.15 10.22 -16.31
CA SER A 185 2.04 9.26 -16.98
C SER A 185 2.48 8.19 -15.99
N HIS A 186 2.48 6.93 -16.42
CA HIS A 186 2.83 5.81 -15.55
C HIS A 186 3.26 4.58 -16.36
N THR A 187 4.05 3.72 -15.71
CA THR A 187 4.40 2.39 -16.21
C THR A 187 3.44 1.37 -15.60
N LYS A 188 2.72 0.62 -16.45
CA LYS A 188 1.84 -0.46 -15.99
C LYS A 188 2.61 -1.78 -15.89
N VAL A 189 2.47 -2.45 -14.75
CA VAL A 189 2.93 -3.83 -14.54
C VAL A 189 1.76 -4.76 -14.21
N ARG A 190 1.95 -6.07 -14.38
CA ARG A 190 0.96 -7.09 -14.08
C ARG A 190 0.73 -7.16 -12.56
N HIS A 191 -0.52 -7.23 -12.13
CA HIS A 191 -0.80 -7.47 -10.71
C HIS A 191 -0.34 -8.89 -10.28
N PRO A 192 0.29 -9.08 -9.09
CA PRO A 192 0.81 -10.39 -8.66
C PRO A 192 -0.23 -11.52 -8.53
N SER A 193 -1.48 -11.17 -8.23
CA SER A 193 -2.57 -12.14 -8.04
C SER A 193 -3.07 -12.78 -9.35
N TYR A 194 -3.87 -13.85 -9.21
CA TYR A 194 -4.52 -14.57 -10.32
C TYR A 194 -3.51 -15.02 -11.39
N GLY A 195 -2.43 -15.68 -10.96
CA GLY A 195 -1.37 -16.19 -11.82
C GLY A 195 -0.39 -15.14 -12.36
N GLY A 196 -0.54 -13.86 -11.99
CA GLY A 196 0.30 -12.77 -12.49
C GLY A 196 1.68 -12.62 -11.84
N GLN A 197 2.04 -13.50 -10.90
CA GLN A 197 3.25 -13.38 -10.08
C GLN A 197 4.54 -13.34 -10.91
N ALA A 198 4.75 -14.29 -11.82
CA ALA A 198 5.99 -14.36 -12.62
C ALA A 198 6.14 -13.09 -13.48
N GLN A 199 5.10 -12.73 -14.22
CA GLN A 199 5.10 -11.53 -15.06
C GLN A 199 5.28 -10.23 -14.24
N PHE A 200 4.71 -10.14 -13.05
CA PHE A 200 4.96 -9.01 -12.15
C PHE A 200 6.44 -8.92 -11.83
N ILE A 201 7.05 -10.00 -11.35
CA ILE A 201 8.47 -10.04 -10.98
C ILE A 201 9.34 -9.65 -12.18
N ASP A 202 9.14 -10.29 -13.33
CA ASP A 202 9.92 -10.03 -14.55
C ASP A 202 9.84 -8.54 -14.96
N GLN A 203 8.64 -7.94 -14.92
CA GLN A 203 8.46 -6.55 -15.29
C GLN A 203 9.09 -5.58 -14.28
N MET A 204 9.04 -5.91 -12.98
CA MET A 204 9.69 -5.09 -11.95
C MET A 204 11.22 -5.21 -12.04
N GLU A 205 11.75 -6.40 -12.31
CA GLU A 205 13.18 -6.60 -12.54
C GLU A 205 13.67 -5.81 -13.75
N GLN A 206 12.92 -5.80 -14.85
CA GLN A 206 13.23 -4.99 -16.02
C GLN A 206 13.16 -3.49 -15.72
N LEU A 207 12.11 -3.04 -15.03
CA LEU A 207 11.89 -1.62 -14.73
C LEU A 207 12.97 -1.04 -13.81
N TYR A 208 13.43 -1.83 -12.84
CA TYR A 208 14.42 -1.41 -11.84
C TYR A 208 15.83 -1.92 -12.14
N GLU A 209 16.04 -2.52 -13.32
CA GLU A 209 17.32 -3.13 -13.73
C GLU A 209 17.90 -4.08 -12.66
N ILE A 210 17.01 -4.81 -11.98
CA ILE A 210 17.41 -5.71 -10.90
C ILE A 210 18.08 -6.92 -11.52
N SER A 211 19.40 -7.01 -11.38
CA SER A 211 20.14 -8.17 -11.89
C SER A 211 19.60 -9.48 -11.28
N SER A 212 19.41 -10.50 -12.11
CA SER A 212 19.02 -11.86 -11.70
C SER A 212 20.16 -12.64 -11.00
N LEU A 213 21.27 -11.96 -10.66
CA LEU A 213 22.48 -12.58 -10.14
C LEU A 213 22.34 -13.13 -8.70
N THR A 214 21.22 -12.88 -8.01
CA THR A 214 21.03 -13.31 -6.62
C THR A 214 20.52 -14.75 -6.43
N GLU A 215 20.04 -15.46 -7.47
CA GLU A 215 19.64 -16.87 -7.29
C GLU A 215 20.81 -17.86 -7.34
N LYS A 216 21.91 -17.54 -8.03
CA LYS A 216 23.06 -18.46 -8.15
C LYS A 216 23.99 -18.47 -6.94
N GLN A 217 23.95 -17.45 -6.08
CA GLN A 217 24.79 -17.39 -4.87
C GLN A 217 24.17 -18.06 -3.64
N LEU A 218 22.87 -18.39 -3.66
CA LEU A 218 22.16 -19.04 -2.54
C LEU A 218 22.16 -20.58 -2.59
N ARG A 219 22.75 -21.20 -3.64
CA ARG A 219 22.89 -22.67 -3.72
C ARG A 219 24.27 -23.19 -3.28
N LEU A 220 25.11 -22.33 -2.70
CA LEU A 220 26.50 -22.67 -2.34
C LEU A 220 26.92 -22.24 -0.92
N ILE A 221 25.96 -22.06 -0.01
CA ILE A 221 26.17 -22.03 1.44
C ILE A 221 25.14 -22.97 2.07
#